data_AF-A0A3A4PBB0-F1
#
_entry.id   AF-A0A3A4PBB0-F1
#
_cell.length_a   1.000
_cell.length_b   1.000
_cell.length_c   1.000
_cell.angle_alpha   90.00
_cell.angle_beta   90.00
_cell.angle_gamma   90.00
#
_symmetry.space_group_name_H-M   'P 1'
#
loop_
_entity.id
_entity.type
_entity.pdbx_description
1 polymer ?
#
loop_
_entity_poly.entity_id
_entity_poly.type
_entity_poly.pdbx_seq_one_letter_code
_entity_poly.pdbx_strand_id
1 'polypeptide(L)'
;MEFGERIIQRGMTGADVAELQMRLAGFRGTLPDGVFGPGTELQVVQFQRDFMKQNPPSGIVDGDTMRATEAFARQYPIDFESLKCPCGVCSGFGRGLFKGKYYSNGPKIERNYRYEYPGIHRMLLWAVRAVYFYHPEYEFSITSGYRCSERNRQKGRTSTNHCGKAVDFDVPLEAGEDKRDDMERCDRIRGRIVEFANAQIGWYAANRKALEPSDLAPTWIHMDVRCYERNYLADRYFCTTLETLDNQKEIEV
;
A
#
# COMPACT_ATOMS: atom_id res chain seq x y z
N MET A 1 -18.19 13.26 -8.18
CA MET A 1 -18.37 12.68 -9.53
C MET A 1 -18.02 11.19 -9.40
N GLU A 2 -18.33 10.34 -10.36
CA GLU A 2 -17.86 8.95 -10.31
C GLU A 2 -16.45 8.86 -10.91
N PHE A 3 -15.59 8.04 -10.30
CA PHE A 3 -14.22 7.84 -10.78
C PHE A 3 -14.27 7.19 -12.17
N GLY A 4 -13.89 7.94 -13.22
CA GLY A 4 -13.88 7.46 -14.61
C GLY A 4 -14.84 8.17 -15.56
N GLU A 5 -15.58 9.19 -15.12
CA GLU A 5 -16.53 9.94 -15.95
C GLU A 5 -15.87 10.94 -16.91
N ARG A 6 -14.58 11.27 -16.72
CA ARG A 6 -13.84 12.19 -17.57
C ARG A 6 -12.46 11.65 -17.93
N ILE A 7 -11.91 12.18 -19.03
CA ILE A 7 -10.51 11.99 -19.39
C ILE A 7 -9.64 12.79 -18.40
N ILE A 8 -8.65 12.15 -17.79
CA ILE A 8 -7.76 12.76 -16.79
C ILE A 8 -6.34 12.80 -17.35
N GLN A 9 -5.68 13.97 -17.28
CA GLN A 9 -4.34 14.20 -17.83
C GLN A 9 -3.58 15.28 -17.04
N ARG A 10 -2.30 15.45 -17.37
CA ARG A 10 -1.42 16.44 -16.74
C ARG A 10 -2.04 17.83 -16.67
N GLY A 11 -1.92 18.48 -15.51
CA GLY A 11 -2.46 19.81 -15.21
C GLY A 11 -3.86 19.79 -14.59
N MET A 12 -4.53 18.64 -14.57
CA MET A 12 -5.84 18.50 -13.93
C MET A 12 -5.70 18.27 -12.43
N THR A 13 -6.74 18.65 -11.69
CA THR A 13 -6.86 18.38 -10.25
C THR A 13 -8.23 17.77 -9.94
N GLY A 14 -8.35 17.08 -8.81
CA GLY A 14 -9.62 16.53 -8.36
C GLY A 14 -9.49 15.29 -7.47
N ALA A 15 -10.64 14.90 -6.92
CA ALA A 15 -10.80 13.69 -6.11
C ALA A 15 -10.51 12.41 -6.93
N ASP A 16 -10.89 12.43 -8.21
CA ASP A 16 -10.57 11.38 -9.19
C ASP A 16 -9.07 11.24 -9.44
N VAL A 17 -8.32 12.34 -9.49
CA VAL A 17 -6.85 12.31 -9.58
C VAL A 17 -6.26 11.64 -8.33
N ALA A 18 -6.76 11.97 -7.13
CA ALA A 18 -6.29 11.38 -5.89
C ALA A 18 -6.57 9.86 -5.83
N GLU A 19 -7.75 9.45 -6.31
CA GLU A 19 -8.12 8.04 -6.45
C GLU A 19 -7.22 7.31 -7.47
N LEU A 20 -6.94 7.92 -8.63
CA LEU A 20 -5.99 7.38 -9.60
C LEU A 20 -4.60 7.17 -9.00
N GLN A 21 -4.07 8.19 -8.30
CA GLN A 21 -2.77 8.12 -7.64
C GLN A 21 -2.71 6.99 -6.61
N MET A 22 -3.81 6.74 -5.88
CA MET A 22 -3.97 5.64 -4.94
C MET A 22 -3.93 4.29 -5.65
N ARG A 23 -4.70 4.11 -6.73
CA ARG A 23 -4.78 2.84 -7.47
C ARG A 23 -3.48 2.50 -8.18
N LEU A 24 -2.75 3.51 -8.65
CA LEU A 24 -1.45 3.33 -9.31
C LEU A 24 -0.27 3.41 -8.34
N ALA A 25 -0.47 3.21 -7.03
CA ALA A 25 0.60 3.30 -6.03
C ALA A 25 1.73 2.27 -6.21
N GLY A 26 1.51 1.22 -7.02
CA GLY A 26 2.50 0.23 -7.42
C GLY A 26 3.07 0.40 -8.83
N PHE A 27 2.66 1.43 -9.58
CA PHE A 27 3.20 1.76 -10.91
C PHE A 27 3.86 3.11 -10.81
N ARG A 28 5.06 3.13 -10.24
CA ARG A 28 5.69 4.26 -9.58
C ARG A 28 4.85 4.72 -8.39
N GLY A 29 5.26 5.79 -7.71
CA GLY A 29 4.60 6.23 -6.50
C GLY A 29 4.60 7.74 -6.39
N THR A 30 3.40 8.29 -6.25
CA THR A 30 3.17 9.66 -5.78
C THR A 30 2.25 9.66 -4.56
N LEU A 31 2.00 10.84 -4.01
CA LEU A 31 1.05 11.04 -2.92
C LEU A 31 -0.35 11.22 -3.52
N PRO A 32 -1.43 10.86 -2.80
CA PRO A 32 -2.79 11.11 -3.24
C PRO A 32 -3.15 12.57 -2.94
N ASP A 33 -2.48 13.51 -3.62
CA ASP A 33 -2.67 14.96 -3.45
C ASP A 33 -3.73 15.54 -4.38
N GLY A 34 -4.25 14.74 -5.32
CA GLY A 34 -5.28 15.17 -6.25
C GLY A 34 -4.77 16.11 -7.34
N VAL A 35 -3.45 16.22 -7.54
CA VAL A 35 -2.83 17.06 -8.56
C VAL A 35 -2.11 16.20 -9.58
N PHE A 36 -2.54 16.24 -10.84
CA PHE A 36 -1.92 15.48 -11.92
C PHE A 36 -0.67 16.20 -12.42
N GLY A 37 0.41 16.07 -11.66
CA GLY A 37 1.74 16.56 -12.01
C GLY A 37 2.56 15.54 -12.83
N PRO A 38 3.85 15.82 -13.07
CA PRO A 38 4.76 14.92 -13.78
C PRO A 38 4.88 13.54 -13.11
N GLY A 39 4.83 13.47 -11.79
CA GLY A 39 4.86 12.20 -11.06
C GLY A 39 3.67 11.31 -11.39
N THR A 40 2.45 11.88 -11.43
CA THR A 40 1.22 11.14 -11.77
C THR A 40 1.22 10.70 -13.23
N GLU A 41 1.70 11.54 -14.15
CA GLU A 41 1.86 11.13 -15.55
C GLU A 41 2.81 9.93 -15.69
N LEU A 42 3.93 9.93 -14.96
CA LEU A 42 4.84 8.80 -14.95
C LEU A 42 4.16 7.53 -14.41
N GLN A 43 3.25 7.64 -13.44
CA GLN A 43 2.49 6.49 -12.96
C GLN A 43 1.57 5.92 -14.06
N VAL A 44 0.83 6.79 -14.74
CA VAL A 44 -0.06 6.42 -15.84
C VAL A 44 0.71 5.79 -16.98
N VAL A 45 1.83 6.41 -17.39
CA VAL A 45 2.71 5.89 -18.44
C VAL A 45 3.26 4.52 -18.10
N GLN A 46 3.67 4.29 -16.85
CA GLN A 46 4.19 2.98 -16.40
C GLN A 46 3.08 1.92 -16.43
N PHE A 47 1.89 2.25 -15.91
CA PHE A 47 0.74 1.35 -15.92
C PHE A 47 0.30 0.96 -17.34
N GLN A 48 0.17 1.95 -18.24
CA GLN A 48 -0.19 1.73 -19.63
C GLN A 48 0.84 0.87 -20.37
N ARG A 49 2.13 1.12 -20.14
CA ARG A 49 3.19 0.32 -20.74
C ARG A 49 3.19 -1.11 -20.23
N ASP A 50 3.13 -1.28 -18.92
CA ASP A 50 3.42 -2.58 -18.32
C ASP A 50 2.19 -3.48 -18.27
N PHE A 51 1.04 -2.95 -17.84
CA PHE A 51 -0.18 -3.75 -17.74
C PHE A 51 -0.98 -3.72 -19.06
N MET A 52 -1.19 -2.54 -19.64
CA MET A 52 -1.97 -2.41 -20.89
C MET A 52 -1.17 -2.73 -22.15
N LYS A 53 0.15 -2.91 -22.04
CA LYS A 53 1.08 -3.20 -23.16
C LYS A 53 1.04 -2.13 -24.27
N GLN A 54 0.70 -0.89 -23.91
CA GLN A 54 0.60 0.21 -24.86
C GLN A 54 1.99 0.71 -25.29
N ASN A 55 2.18 0.93 -26.60
CA ASN A 55 3.42 1.44 -27.16
C ASN A 55 3.18 2.38 -28.37
N PRO A 56 3.45 3.70 -28.27
CA PRO A 56 3.83 4.41 -27.04
C PRO A 56 2.64 4.57 -26.07
N PRO A 57 2.87 4.55 -24.75
CA PRO A 57 1.84 4.92 -23.77
C PRO A 57 1.43 6.39 -23.93
N SER A 58 0.14 6.70 -23.75
CA SER A 58 -0.39 8.05 -23.98
C SER A 58 -0.11 9.02 -22.83
N GLY A 59 0.01 8.51 -21.59
CA GLY A 59 0.04 9.33 -20.38
C GLY A 59 -1.30 9.97 -20.02
N ILE A 60 -2.36 9.66 -20.77
CA ILE A 60 -3.73 10.17 -20.61
C ILE A 60 -4.60 9.04 -20.10
N VAL A 61 -5.38 9.31 -19.05
CA VAL A 61 -6.34 8.35 -18.49
C VAL A 61 -7.69 8.54 -19.17
N ASP A 62 -7.96 7.70 -20.15
CA ASP A 62 -9.23 7.56 -20.84
C ASP A 62 -10.05 6.37 -20.30
N GLY A 63 -11.21 6.12 -20.90
CA GLY A 63 -12.08 5.01 -20.48
C GLY A 63 -11.41 3.62 -20.58
N ASP A 64 -10.47 3.42 -21.50
CA ASP A 64 -9.70 2.17 -21.59
C ASP A 64 -8.72 2.03 -20.43
N THR A 65 -8.04 3.12 -20.08
CA THR A 65 -7.16 3.16 -18.91
C THR A 65 -7.94 2.88 -17.63
N MET A 66 -9.15 3.46 -17.49
CA MET A 66 -10.03 3.22 -16.34
C MET A 66 -10.44 1.74 -16.24
N ARG A 67 -10.94 1.14 -17.33
CA ARG A 67 -11.27 -0.29 -17.39
C ARG A 67 -10.07 -1.18 -17.07
N ALA A 68 -8.88 -0.79 -17.51
CA ALA A 68 -7.66 -1.52 -17.21
C ALA A 68 -7.33 -1.47 -15.71
N THR A 69 -7.55 -0.36 -15.00
CA THR A 69 -7.34 -0.32 -13.53
C THR A 69 -8.25 -1.29 -12.80
N GLU A 70 -9.48 -1.47 -13.26
CA GLU A 70 -10.42 -2.44 -12.69
C GLU A 70 -10.04 -3.88 -13.05
N ALA A 71 -9.62 -4.11 -14.30
CA ALA A 71 -9.14 -5.42 -14.73
C ALA A 71 -7.92 -5.86 -13.89
N PHE A 72 -7.01 -4.92 -13.63
CA PHE A 72 -5.87 -5.15 -12.73
C PHE A 72 -6.31 -5.53 -11.32
N ALA A 73 -7.27 -4.79 -10.74
CA ALA A 73 -7.81 -5.11 -9.41
C ALA A 73 -8.44 -6.50 -9.34
N ARG A 74 -9.21 -6.88 -10.37
CA ARG A 74 -9.85 -8.20 -10.47
C ARG A 74 -8.85 -9.33 -10.67
N GLN A 75 -7.78 -9.10 -11.42
CA GLN A 75 -6.74 -10.10 -11.67
C GLN A 75 -5.86 -10.36 -10.44
N TYR A 76 -5.69 -9.36 -9.58
CA TYR A 76 -4.88 -9.43 -8.37
C TYR A 76 -5.72 -9.10 -7.12
N PRO A 77 -6.66 -9.97 -6.71
CA PRO A 77 -7.46 -9.73 -5.51
C PRO A 77 -6.58 -9.79 -4.26
N ILE A 78 -6.99 -9.05 -3.22
CA ILE A 78 -6.36 -9.10 -1.90
C ILE A 78 -7.30 -9.87 -0.97
N ASP A 79 -6.78 -10.91 -0.31
CA ASP A 79 -7.52 -11.61 0.73
C ASP A 79 -7.57 -10.79 2.02
N PHE A 80 -8.75 -10.23 2.33
CA PHE A 80 -8.95 -9.44 3.54
C PHE A 80 -9.02 -10.29 4.81
N GLU A 81 -9.24 -11.61 4.73
CA GLU A 81 -9.21 -12.46 5.93
C GLU A 81 -7.79 -12.57 6.49
N SER A 82 -6.77 -12.76 5.63
CA SER A 82 -5.35 -12.72 6.04
C SER A 82 -4.91 -11.37 6.64
N LEU A 83 -5.59 -10.28 6.30
CA LEU A 83 -5.31 -8.95 6.83
C LEU A 83 -5.91 -8.71 8.24
N LYS A 84 -6.86 -9.53 8.69
CA LYS A 84 -7.55 -9.29 9.96
C LYS A 84 -6.65 -9.49 11.16
N CYS A 85 -6.89 -8.67 12.17
CA CYS A 85 -6.20 -8.74 13.44
C CYS A 85 -6.61 -9.98 14.25
N PRO A 86 -5.67 -10.88 14.57
CA PRO A 86 -5.97 -12.14 15.28
C PRO A 86 -5.98 -11.95 16.81
N CYS A 87 -6.48 -10.82 17.31
CA CYS A 87 -6.51 -10.55 18.76
C CYS A 87 -7.69 -11.20 19.50
N GLY A 88 -8.71 -11.65 18.76
CA GLY A 88 -9.96 -12.19 19.33
C GLY A 88 -10.88 -11.16 19.98
N VAL A 89 -10.58 -9.86 19.87
CA VAL A 89 -11.32 -8.78 20.56
C VAL A 89 -11.91 -7.73 19.60
N CYS A 90 -11.16 -7.29 18.58
CA CYS A 90 -11.69 -6.39 17.55
C CYS A 90 -12.32 -7.19 16.39
N SER A 91 -13.07 -6.51 15.52
CA SER A 91 -13.68 -7.08 14.31
C SER A 91 -12.68 -7.45 13.19
N GLY A 92 -11.39 -7.24 13.43
CA GLY A 92 -10.31 -7.46 12.47
C GLY A 92 -9.49 -6.19 12.20
N PHE A 93 -10.07 -5.01 12.37
CA PHE A 93 -9.41 -3.73 12.01
C PHE A 93 -9.45 -2.70 13.15
N GLY A 94 -9.10 -3.14 14.36
CA GLY A 94 -9.04 -2.27 15.53
C GLY A 94 -10.40 -1.75 15.99
N ARG A 95 -10.39 -0.75 16.86
CA ARG A 95 -11.59 -0.10 17.44
C ARG A 95 -11.50 1.43 17.38
N GLY A 96 -10.62 1.98 16.53
CA GLY A 96 -10.46 3.43 16.39
C GLY A 96 -9.86 4.12 17.62
N LEU A 97 -9.16 3.38 18.48
CA LEU A 97 -8.65 3.91 19.75
C LEU A 97 -7.50 4.89 19.55
N PHE A 98 -7.31 5.74 20.56
CA PHE A 98 -6.14 6.62 20.71
C PHE A 98 -5.94 7.67 19.61
N LYS A 99 -7.00 8.04 18.88
CA LYS A 99 -6.97 9.21 17.97
C LYS A 99 -6.54 10.46 18.75
N GLY A 100 -5.61 11.22 18.18
CA GLY A 100 -5.01 12.39 18.82
C GLY A 100 -4.02 12.10 19.96
N LYS A 101 -3.70 10.82 20.25
CA LYS A 101 -2.81 10.45 21.36
C LYS A 101 -1.44 10.02 20.86
N TYR A 102 -0.41 10.40 21.61
CA TYR A 102 0.99 10.08 21.35
C TYR A 102 1.60 9.38 22.57
N TYR A 103 2.71 8.67 22.38
CA TYR A 103 3.54 8.24 23.51
C TYR A 103 4.16 9.45 24.22
N SER A 104 4.22 9.42 25.55
CA SER A 104 4.53 10.58 26.41
C SER A 104 5.95 11.15 26.23
N ASN A 105 6.91 10.33 25.79
CA ASN A 105 8.33 10.66 25.83
C ASN A 105 8.95 10.91 24.43
N GLY A 106 8.13 11.24 23.42
CA GLY A 106 8.61 11.41 22.05
C GLY A 106 8.02 12.62 21.33
N PRO A 107 8.66 13.07 20.23
CA PRO A 107 8.11 14.13 19.39
C PRO A 107 6.73 13.73 18.83
N LYS A 108 5.88 14.72 18.58
CA LYS A 108 4.52 14.53 18.01
C LYS A 108 4.57 14.20 16.51
N ILE A 109 5.25 13.11 16.17
CA ILE A 109 5.40 12.58 14.81
C ILE A 109 4.64 11.27 14.65
N GLU A 110 4.46 10.84 13.39
CA GLU A 110 3.66 9.65 13.07
C GLU A 110 4.15 8.37 13.74
N ARG A 111 5.47 8.21 13.89
CA ARG A 111 6.07 7.08 14.60
C ARG A 111 5.57 6.95 16.05
N ASN A 112 5.23 8.05 16.70
CA ASN A 112 4.78 8.08 18.10
C ASN A 112 3.26 8.21 18.23
N TYR A 113 2.55 8.30 17.10
CA TYR A 113 1.11 8.41 17.09
C TYR A 113 0.47 7.04 17.33
N ARG A 114 -0.44 6.98 18.30
CA ARG A 114 -1.00 5.73 18.84
C ARG A 114 -2.28 5.28 18.16
N TYR A 115 -2.75 6.02 17.17
CA TYR A 115 -4.05 5.81 16.57
C TYR A 115 -4.18 4.45 15.89
N GLU A 116 -5.29 3.79 16.18
CA GLU A 116 -5.80 2.67 15.41
C GLU A 116 -6.56 3.18 14.20
N TYR A 117 -5.92 3.21 13.04
CA TYR A 117 -6.58 3.66 11.82
C TYR A 117 -7.73 2.73 11.42
N PRO A 118 -8.76 3.24 10.72
CA PRO A 118 -9.98 2.48 10.43
C PRO A 118 -9.80 1.52 9.24
N GLY A 119 -8.83 0.61 9.33
CA GLY A 119 -8.49 -0.34 8.26
C GLY A 119 -7.01 -0.35 7.89
N ILE A 120 -6.70 -0.93 6.74
CA ILE A 120 -5.36 -0.92 6.14
C ILE A 120 -5.29 0.18 5.07
N HIS A 121 -4.18 0.91 5.02
CA HIS A 121 -3.97 1.98 4.07
C HIS A 121 -3.99 1.46 2.62
N ARG A 122 -4.87 2.02 1.79
CA ARG A 122 -5.16 1.56 0.42
C ARG A 122 -3.92 1.54 -0.49
N MET A 123 -3.00 2.51 -0.36
CA MET A 123 -1.75 2.49 -1.15
C MET A 123 -0.90 1.24 -0.94
N LEU A 124 -0.90 0.67 0.28
CA LEU A 124 -0.15 -0.56 0.53
C LEU A 124 -0.75 -1.71 -0.25
N LEU A 125 -2.08 -1.83 -0.23
CA LEU A 125 -2.78 -2.92 -0.89
C LEU A 125 -2.65 -2.84 -2.41
N TRP A 126 -2.75 -1.63 -2.99
CA TRP A 126 -2.50 -1.43 -4.42
C TRP A 126 -1.03 -1.65 -4.82
N ALA A 127 -0.08 -1.31 -3.93
CA ALA A 127 1.32 -1.66 -4.15
C ALA A 127 1.56 -3.17 -4.08
N VAL A 128 0.92 -3.89 -3.15
CA VAL A 128 0.97 -5.36 -3.05
C VAL A 128 0.44 -6.02 -4.33
N ARG A 129 -0.66 -5.51 -4.91
CA ARG A 129 -1.12 -5.98 -6.23
C ARG A 129 -0.05 -5.89 -7.31
N ALA A 130 0.70 -4.79 -7.33
CA ALA A 130 1.80 -4.63 -8.28
C ALA A 130 2.95 -5.60 -7.99
N VAL A 131 3.24 -5.94 -6.73
CA VAL A 131 4.18 -7.03 -6.39
C VAL A 131 3.74 -8.32 -7.09
N TYR A 132 2.48 -8.72 -6.93
CA TYR A 132 1.96 -9.96 -7.53
C TYR A 132 2.05 -9.93 -9.06
N PHE A 133 1.77 -8.77 -9.66
CA PHE A 133 1.87 -8.57 -11.09
C PHE A 133 3.31 -8.65 -11.64
N TYR A 134 4.27 -8.02 -10.96
CA TYR A 134 5.67 -8.00 -11.40
C TYR A 134 6.45 -9.26 -11.05
N HIS A 135 5.87 -10.14 -10.23
CA HIS A 135 6.43 -11.43 -9.81
C HIS A 135 5.45 -12.58 -10.03
N PRO A 136 5.03 -12.85 -11.29
CA PRO A 136 4.10 -13.92 -11.59
C PRO A 136 4.67 -15.32 -11.29
N GLU A 137 5.98 -15.44 -11.09
CA GLU A 137 6.67 -16.66 -10.68
C GLU A 137 6.42 -17.08 -9.23
N TYR A 138 5.87 -16.18 -8.39
CA TYR A 138 5.68 -16.43 -6.97
C TYR A 138 4.21 -16.42 -6.56
N GLU A 139 3.86 -17.34 -5.66
CA GLU A 139 2.60 -17.29 -4.91
C GLU A 139 2.86 -16.62 -3.56
N PHE A 140 2.37 -15.39 -3.41
CA PHE A 140 2.57 -14.60 -2.19
C PHE A 140 1.50 -14.91 -1.15
N SER A 141 1.91 -14.87 0.12
CA SER A 141 1.03 -14.92 1.28
C SER A 141 1.19 -13.67 2.14
N ILE A 142 0.07 -13.07 2.55
CA ILE A 142 0.08 -12.01 3.56
C ILE A 142 0.24 -12.67 4.93
N THR A 143 1.39 -12.47 5.56
CA THR A 143 1.74 -13.10 6.83
C THR A 143 1.30 -12.28 8.03
N SER A 144 1.10 -10.96 7.86
CA SER A 144 0.59 -10.09 8.92
C SER A 144 0.02 -8.77 8.39
N GLY A 145 -1.29 -8.58 8.55
CA GLY A 145 -1.98 -7.31 8.31
C GLY A 145 -2.15 -6.47 9.58
N TYR A 146 -3.38 -6.27 10.01
CA TYR A 146 -3.73 -5.36 11.09
C TYR A 146 -3.33 -5.91 12.47
N ARG A 147 -2.72 -5.06 13.31
CA ARG A 147 -2.38 -5.35 14.71
C ARG A 147 -2.85 -4.19 15.58
N CYS A 148 -4.03 -4.32 16.18
CA CYS A 148 -4.59 -3.32 17.08
C CYS A 148 -3.82 -3.24 18.41
N SER A 149 -4.17 -2.28 19.26
CA SER A 149 -3.54 -2.09 20.57
C SER A 149 -3.67 -3.31 21.47
N GLU A 150 -4.77 -4.06 21.35
CA GLU A 150 -4.95 -5.32 22.08
C GLU A 150 -3.95 -6.38 21.63
N ARG A 151 -3.79 -6.57 20.32
CA ARG A 151 -2.77 -7.48 19.77
C ARG A 151 -1.37 -7.07 20.19
N ASN A 152 -1.10 -5.78 20.21
CA ASN A 152 0.17 -5.24 20.67
C ASN A 152 0.41 -5.54 22.15
N ARG A 153 -0.59 -5.33 23.02
CA ARG A 153 -0.54 -5.70 24.44
C ARG A 153 -0.25 -7.19 24.63
N GLN A 154 -0.99 -8.05 23.94
CA GLN A 154 -0.83 -9.52 24.00
C GLN A 154 0.57 -9.99 23.59
N LYS A 155 1.27 -9.23 22.74
CA LYS A 155 2.60 -9.57 22.21
C LYS A 155 3.72 -8.67 22.75
N GLY A 156 3.44 -7.81 23.74
CA GLY A 156 4.43 -6.88 24.30
C GLY A 156 5.00 -5.87 23.30
N ARG A 157 4.26 -5.50 22.25
CA ARG A 157 4.72 -4.60 21.19
C ARG A 157 4.37 -3.15 21.49
N THR A 158 5.25 -2.24 21.07
CA THR A 158 5.07 -0.79 21.21
C THR A 158 4.86 -0.07 19.87
N SER A 159 5.25 -0.69 18.75
CA SER A 159 5.09 -0.11 17.41
C SER A 159 3.61 -0.07 16.97
N THR A 160 3.21 1.03 16.34
CA THR A 160 1.86 1.23 15.78
C THR A 160 1.85 1.14 14.26
N ASN A 161 2.93 0.66 13.61
CA ASN A 161 2.97 0.49 12.15
C ASN A 161 1.79 -0.35 11.66
N HIS A 162 1.53 -1.50 12.30
CA HIS A 162 0.43 -2.38 11.91
C HIS A 162 -0.93 -1.97 12.47
N CYS A 163 -1.06 -0.81 13.12
CA CYS A 163 -2.36 -0.21 13.40
C CYS A 163 -2.98 0.40 12.12
N GLY A 164 -2.80 -0.23 10.95
CA GLY A 164 -3.34 0.19 9.66
C GLY A 164 -2.30 0.65 8.61
N LYS A 165 -1.04 0.87 8.98
CA LYS A 165 -0.04 1.51 8.11
C LYS A 165 1.02 0.56 7.55
N ALA A 166 0.89 -0.74 7.77
CA ALA A 166 1.88 -1.71 7.32
C ALA A 166 1.24 -3.05 6.99
N VAL A 167 1.89 -3.77 6.09
CA VAL A 167 1.59 -5.15 5.69
C VAL A 167 2.89 -5.95 5.63
N ASP A 168 2.86 -7.17 6.16
CA ASP A 168 3.92 -8.15 6.00
C ASP A 168 3.42 -9.23 5.03
N PHE A 169 4.24 -9.56 4.04
CA PHE A 169 3.95 -10.63 3.08
C PHE A 169 5.24 -11.35 2.70
N ASP A 170 5.09 -12.56 2.20
CA ASP A 170 6.21 -13.47 1.96
C ASP A 170 5.87 -14.49 0.87
N VAL A 171 6.87 -15.21 0.38
CA VAL A 171 6.73 -16.34 -0.53
C VAL A 171 7.11 -17.60 0.25
N PRO A 172 6.22 -18.61 0.38
CA PRO A 172 6.55 -19.85 1.07
C PRO A 172 7.82 -20.51 0.50
N LEU A 173 8.62 -21.14 1.36
CA LEU A 173 9.76 -21.95 0.94
C LEU A 173 9.30 -23.15 0.09
N GLU A 174 9.99 -23.36 -1.02
CA GLU A 174 9.84 -24.57 -1.84
C GLU A 174 10.66 -25.74 -1.28
N ALA A 175 10.34 -26.95 -1.73
CA ALA A 175 11.05 -28.15 -1.29
C ALA A 175 12.53 -28.09 -1.71
N GLY A 176 13.42 -28.06 -0.71
CA GLY A 176 14.87 -28.01 -0.92
C GLY A 176 15.47 -26.61 -0.78
N GLU A 177 14.65 -25.56 -0.68
CA GLU A 177 15.12 -24.22 -0.30
C GLU A 177 15.40 -24.14 1.20
N ASP A 178 16.39 -23.32 1.56
CA ASP A 178 16.71 -22.99 2.94
C ASP A 178 16.50 -21.51 3.24
N LYS A 179 16.85 -21.12 4.47
CA LYS A 179 16.70 -19.73 4.94
C LYS A 179 17.49 -18.72 4.09
N ARG A 180 18.66 -19.10 3.55
CA ARG A 180 19.47 -18.21 2.71
C ARG A 180 18.75 -17.95 1.39
N ASP A 181 18.18 -18.98 0.77
CA ASP A 181 17.42 -18.82 -0.48
C ASP A 181 16.27 -17.83 -0.29
N ASP A 182 15.58 -17.93 0.85
CA ASP A 182 14.48 -17.03 1.20
C ASP A 182 14.93 -15.58 1.42
N MET A 183 16.07 -15.39 2.09
CA MET A 183 16.67 -14.07 2.29
C MET A 183 17.04 -13.43 0.97
N GLU A 184 17.69 -14.18 0.07
CA GLU A 184 18.06 -13.70 -1.25
C GLU A 184 16.83 -13.37 -2.09
N ARG A 185 15.76 -14.18 -2.00
CA ARG A 185 14.47 -13.91 -2.64
C ARG A 185 13.83 -12.62 -2.13
N CYS A 186 13.76 -12.45 -0.81
CA CYS A 186 13.22 -11.23 -0.20
C CYS A 186 13.99 -9.97 -0.64
N ASP A 187 15.33 -10.04 -0.72
CA ASP A 187 16.14 -8.90 -1.16
C ASP A 187 15.96 -8.57 -2.64
N ARG A 188 15.83 -9.59 -3.51
CA ARG A 188 15.45 -9.38 -4.91
C ARG A 188 14.09 -8.69 -5.03
N ILE A 189 13.09 -9.17 -4.30
CA ILE A 189 11.73 -8.59 -4.34
C ILE A 189 11.74 -7.16 -3.82
N ARG A 190 12.44 -6.87 -2.71
CA ARG A 190 12.62 -5.48 -2.23
C ARG A 190 13.21 -4.57 -3.29
N GLY A 191 14.29 -5.01 -3.95
CA GLY A 191 14.94 -4.25 -5.02
C GLY A 191 13.98 -3.91 -6.14
N ARG A 192 13.16 -4.87 -6.56
CA ARG A 192 12.12 -4.67 -7.57
C ARG A 192 11.05 -3.68 -7.10
N ILE A 193 10.56 -3.79 -5.86
CA ILE A 193 9.58 -2.83 -5.31
C ILE A 193 10.14 -1.40 -5.29
N VAL A 194 11.43 -1.22 -5.00
CA VAL A 194 12.09 0.10 -5.09
C VAL A 194 12.01 0.64 -6.51
N GLU A 195 12.32 -0.17 -7.51
CA GLU A 195 12.27 0.21 -8.93
C GLU A 195 10.85 0.56 -9.39
N PHE A 196 9.90 -0.37 -9.22
CA PHE A 196 8.59 -0.23 -9.82
C PHE A 196 7.65 0.64 -8.97
N ALA A 197 7.74 0.67 -7.64
CA ALA A 197 6.80 1.41 -6.79
C ALA A 197 7.38 2.72 -6.21
N ASN A 198 8.62 3.07 -6.58
CA ASN A 198 9.37 4.20 -6.01
C ASN A 198 9.45 4.14 -4.47
N ALA A 199 9.60 2.92 -3.93
CA ALA A 199 9.75 2.71 -2.50
C ALA A 199 11.17 3.07 -2.02
N GLN A 200 11.41 2.99 -0.71
CA GLN A 200 12.73 3.07 -0.10
C GLN A 200 12.95 1.87 0.79
N ILE A 201 14.22 1.45 0.93
CA ILE A 201 14.62 0.56 2.02
C ILE A 201 14.96 1.44 3.23
N GLY A 202 14.35 1.17 4.38
CA GLY A 202 14.42 2.03 5.55
C GLY A 202 13.53 3.27 5.45
N TRP A 203 13.72 4.22 6.37
CA TRP A 203 12.81 5.35 6.60
C TRP A 203 13.52 6.71 6.51
N TYR A 204 14.22 6.95 5.41
CA TYR A 204 15.08 8.13 5.23
C TYR A 204 14.34 9.33 4.64
N ALA A 205 13.43 9.08 3.69
CA ALA A 205 12.63 10.11 3.05
C ALA A 205 11.23 10.17 3.64
N ALA A 206 10.70 11.39 3.81
CA ALA A 206 9.28 11.60 4.08
C ALA A 206 8.42 11.20 2.86
N ASN A 207 7.15 10.91 3.09
CA ASN A 207 6.15 10.74 2.04
C ASN A 207 6.51 9.67 0.98
N ARG A 208 7.19 8.60 1.41
CA ARG A 208 7.58 7.50 0.55
C ARG A 208 7.35 6.16 1.25
N LYS A 209 6.75 5.21 0.52
CA LYS A 209 6.53 3.83 0.99
C LYS A 209 7.87 3.24 1.39
N ALA A 210 7.93 2.63 2.55
CA ALA A 210 9.15 2.10 3.12
C ALA A 210 9.10 0.58 3.21
N LEU A 211 10.25 -0.06 3.02
CA LEU A 211 10.48 -1.47 3.21
C LEU A 211 11.43 -1.65 4.39
N GLU A 212 11.16 -2.58 5.30
CA GLU A 212 12.18 -2.92 6.29
C GLU A 212 13.41 -3.53 5.60
N PRO A 213 14.63 -3.11 5.98
CA PRO A 213 15.86 -3.73 5.51
C PRO A 213 16.00 -5.19 5.99
N SER A 214 16.90 -5.94 5.35
CA SER A 214 17.07 -7.38 5.59
C SER A 214 17.60 -7.75 6.97
N ASP A 215 18.24 -6.82 7.69
CA ASP A 215 18.64 -7.02 9.08
C ASP A 215 17.43 -6.99 10.05
N LEU A 216 16.34 -6.33 9.67
CA LEU A 216 15.09 -6.30 10.43
C LEU A 216 14.07 -7.35 9.97
N ALA A 217 13.98 -7.57 8.66
CA ALA A 217 13.04 -8.49 8.03
C ALA A 217 13.76 -9.44 7.04
N PRO A 218 14.58 -10.39 7.50
CA PRO A 218 15.40 -11.19 6.60
C PRO A 218 14.60 -12.09 5.66
N THR A 219 13.48 -12.65 6.13
CA THR A 219 12.73 -13.74 5.48
C THR A 219 11.25 -13.38 5.31
N TRP A 220 10.96 -12.11 5.14
CA TRP A 220 9.64 -11.60 4.77
C TRP A 220 9.81 -10.16 4.29
N ILE A 221 8.79 -9.63 3.61
CA ILE A 221 8.76 -8.24 3.16
C ILE A 221 7.78 -7.47 4.04
N HIS A 222 8.29 -6.56 4.86
CA HIS A 222 7.48 -5.53 5.53
C HIS A 222 7.41 -4.30 4.63
N MET A 223 6.19 -3.83 4.35
CA MET A 223 5.96 -2.57 3.65
C MET A 223 5.06 -1.65 4.47
N ASP A 224 5.43 -0.38 4.61
CA ASP A 224 4.67 0.59 5.40
C ASP A 224 4.64 2.01 4.80
N VAL A 225 3.70 2.81 5.31
CA VAL A 225 3.54 4.24 4.98
C VAL A 225 3.76 5.14 6.19
N ARG A 226 4.55 4.71 7.19
CA ARG A 226 4.73 5.45 8.45
C ARG A 226 5.42 6.81 8.27
N CYS A 227 6.14 6.99 7.16
CA CYS A 227 6.84 8.23 6.82
C CYS A 227 5.93 9.26 6.14
N TYR A 228 4.65 8.94 5.94
CA TYR A 228 3.70 9.84 5.33
C TYR A 228 3.27 10.91 6.33
N GLU A 229 3.10 12.12 5.84
CA GLU A 229 2.50 13.20 6.61
C GLU A 229 1.03 12.90 6.91
N ARG A 230 0.52 13.53 7.98
CA ARG A 230 -0.83 13.29 8.52
C ARG A 230 -1.93 13.37 7.47
N ASN A 231 -1.83 14.33 6.54
CA ASN A 231 -2.85 14.55 5.52
C ASN A 231 -2.97 13.36 4.58
N TYR A 232 -1.87 12.64 4.32
CA TYR A 232 -1.85 11.42 3.51
C TYR A 232 -2.11 10.15 4.33
N LEU A 233 -2.46 10.30 5.60
CA LEU A 233 -2.90 9.23 6.50
C LEU A 233 -4.31 9.55 7.04
N ALA A 234 -5.12 10.32 6.31
CA ALA A 234 -6.51 10.56 6.68
C ALA A 234 -7.33 9.26 6.62
N ASP A 235 -8.34 9.13 7.49
CA ASP A 235 -9.19 7.94 7.66
C ASP A 235 -9.76 7.39 6.34
N ARG A 236 -10.10 8.29 5.39
CA ARG A 236 -10.60 7.96 4.04
C ARG A 236 -9.65 7.14 3.16
N TYR A 237 -8.37 7.09 3.50
CA TYR A 237 -7.37 6.29 2.78
C TYR A 237 -7.24 4.86 3.31
N PHE A 238 -8.07 4.47 4.29
CA PHE A 238 -8.06 3.13 4.87
C PHE A 238 -9.32 2.36 4.47
N CYS A 239 -9.18 1.05 4.38
CA CYS A 239 -10.27 0.16 3.99
C CYS A 239 -10.24 -1.15 4.81
N THR A 240 -11.38 -1.84 4.86
CA THR A 240 -11.56 -3.08 5.64
C THR A 240 -12.14 -4.23 4.82
N THR A 241 -12.46 -3.99 3.55
CA THR A 241 -13.01 -4.99 2.63
C THR A 241 -12.44 -4.81 1.23
N LEU A 242 -12.49 -5.87 0.42
CA LEU A 242 -12.12 -5.81 -0.99
C LEU A 242 -12.99 -4.80 -1.75
N GLU A 243 -14.30 -4.79 -1.46
CA GLU A 243 -15.24 -3.83 -2.03
C GLU A 243 -14.83 -2.37 -1.76
N THR A 244 -14.44 -2.03 -0.52
CA THR A 244 -14.02 -0.67 -0.17
C THR A 244 -12.62 -0.32 -0.69
N LEU A 245 -11.77 -1.31 -0.98
CA LEU A 245 -10.51 -1.09 -1.69
C LEU A 245 -10.75 -0.71 -3.16
N ASP A 246 -11.69 -1.42 -3.81
CA ASP A 246 -11.95 -1.37 -5.25
C ASP A 246 -13.02 -0.35 -5.68
N ASN A 247 -13.82 0.15 -4.72
CA ASN A 247 -15.00 0.98 -4.99
C ASN A 247 -14.69 2.15 -5.93
N GLN A 248 -15.58 2.38 -6.90
CA GLN A 248 -15.50 3.41 -7.95
C GLN A 248 -15.89 4.83 -7.47
N LYS A 249 -16.17 4.99 -6.18
CA LYS A 249 -16.47 6.33 -5.64
C LYS A 249 -15.17 7.09 -5.38
N GLU A 250 -15.13 8.33 -5.85
CA GLU A 250 -14.03 9.26 -5.59
C GLU A 250 -13.75 9.39 -4.09
N ILE A 251 -12.48 9.59 -3.75
CA ILE A 251 -12.11 9.87 -2.35
C ILE A 251 -12.64 11.25 -1.97
N GLU A 252 -13.53 11.31 -0.97
CA GLU A 252 -14.05 12.59 -0.45
C GLU A 252 -12.88 13.47 0.05
N VAL A 253 -12.66 14.60 -0.62
CA VAL A 253 -11.54 15.54 -0.36
C VAL A 253 -11.81 16.37 0.88
#